data_AF-K1RQG1-F1
#
_entry.id   AF-K1RQG1-F1
#
_cell.length_a   1.000
_cell.length_b   1.000
_cell.length_c   1.000
_cell.angle_alpha   90.00
_cell.angle_beta   90.00
_cell.angle_gamma   90.00
#
_symmetry.space_group_name_H-M   'P 1'
#
loop_
_entity.id
_entity.type
_entity.pdbx_description
1 polymer ?
#
loop_
_entity_poly.entity_id
_entity_poly.type
_entity_poly.pdbx_seq_one_letter_code
_entity_poly.pdbx_strand_id
1 'polypeptide(L)'
;YAGHTMLIDPVLADKGTLISALGVNKTPRVHLTIPIQDIIGGVDMVLLTHNHIDHYEPSVPTHLPKEIPFYVQPQDADAIRNDGFTNVIPIEEIKQ
;
A
#
# COMPACT_ATOMS: atom_id res chain seq x y z
N TYR A 1 -10.03 -1.45 13.48
CA TYR A 1 -10.17 -0.32 14.41
C TYR A 1 -11.55 0.30 14.27
N ALA A 2 -12.25 0.60 15.37
CA ALA A 2 -13.57 1.26 15.34
C ALA A 2 -14.60 0.63 14.37
N GLY A 3 -14.61 -0.71 14.26
CA GLY A 3 -15.50 -1.43 13.33
C GLY A 3 -15.00 -1.53 11.88
N HIS A 4 -13.86 -0.93 11.56
CA HIS A 4 -13.25 -0.98 10.22
C HIS A 4 -11.97 -1.82 10.17
N THR A 5 -11.70 -2.40 9.01
CA THR A 5 -10.44 -3.09 8.69
C THR A 5 -9.59 -2.18 7.81
N MET A 6 -8.35 -1.95 8.23
CA MET A 6 -7.40 -1.11 7.52
C MET A 6 -6.19 -1.95 7.09
N LEU A 7 -5.79 -1.82 5.83
CA LEU A 7 -4.54 -2.36 5.32
C LEU A 7 -3.46 -1.27 5.39
N ILE A 8 -2.38 -1.54 6.11
CA ILE A 8 -1.32 -0.55 6.35
C ILE A 8 -0.07 -0.99 5.60
N ASP A 9 0.54 -0.07 4.85
CA ASP A 9 1.80 -0.26 4.12
C ASP A 9 1.87 -1.60 3.33
N PRO A 10 0.98 -1.78 2.34
CA PRO A 10 0.85 -3.05 1.65
C PRO A 10 2.07 -3.41 0.80
N VAL A 11 2.68 -4.56 1.13
CA VAL A 11 3.62 -5.28 0.25
C VAL A 11 3.04 -6.65 -0.06
N LEU A 12 2.51 -6.82 -1.27
CA LEU A 12 1.78 -8.02 -1.69
C LEU A 12 2.58 -8.91 -2.66
N ALA A 13 3.76 -8.46 -3.08
CA ALA A 13 4.62 -9.18 -4.01
C ALA A 13 5.13 -10.52 -3.45
N ASP A 14 5.33 -11.48 -4.36
CA ASP A 14 5.90 -12.77 -4.03
C ASP A 14 7.35 -12.67 -3.54
N LYS A 15 7.76 -13.59 -2.67
CA LYS A 15 9.13 -13.68 -2.14
C LYS A 15 10.18 -13.57 -3.27
N GLY A 16 11.06 -12.59 -3.14
CA GLY A 16 12.23 -12.40 -3.98
C GLY A 16 11.95 -11.92 -5.40
N THR A 17 10.76 -11.37 -5.65
CA THR A 17 10.37 -10.80 -6.96
C THR A 17 10.73 -9.33 -7.13
N LEU A 18 10.94 -8.61 -6.03
CA LEU A 18 11.35 -7.21 -6.02
C LEU A 18 12.84 -7.06 -5.64
N ILE A 19 13.36 -5.85 -5.80
CA ILE A 19 14.71 -5.46 -5.38
C ILE A 19 14.60 -4.35 -4.31
N SER A 20 15.43 -4.45 -3.27
CA SER A 20 15.53 -3.45 -2.20
C SER A 20 15.83 -2.07 -2.75
N ALA A 21 15.48 -1.00 -2.04
CA ALA A 21 15.75 0.38 -2.45
C ALA A 21 17.24 0.66 -2.81
N LEU A 22 18.18 -0.05 -2.18
CA LEU A 22 19.62 0.06 -2.48
C LEU A 22 20.10 -0.75 -3.70
N GLY A 23 19.21 -1.48 -4.38
CA GLY A 23 19.55 -2.29 -5.56
C GLY A 23 20.27 -3.62 -5.28
N VAL A 24 20.53 -3.95 -4.01
CA VAL A 24 21.46 -5.04 -3.64
C VAL A 24 20.79 -6.37 -3.30
N ASN A 25 19.62 -6.35 -2.66
CA ASN A 25 18.98 -7.55 -2.14
C ASN A 25 17.63 -7.80 -2.82
N LYS A 26 17.32 -9.06 -3.09
CA LYS A 26 15.95 -9.48 -3.43
C LYS A 26 15.04 -9.37 -2.23
N THR A 27 13.83 -8.87 -2.44
CA THR A 27 12.79 -8.66 -1.42
C THR A 27 11.40 -9.00 -2.02
N PRO A 28 10.39 -9.34 -1.21
CA PRO A 28 10.43 -9.75 0.19
C PRO A 28 11.29 -11.00 0.41
N ARG A 29 11.86 -11.17 1.62
CA ARG A 29 12.69 -12.35 1.94
C ARG A 29 11.88 -13.57 2.38
N VAL A 30 10.59 -13.38 2.63
CA VAL A 30 9.66 -14.41 3.11
C VAL A 30 8.40 -14.40 2.26
N HIS A 31 7.62 -15.47 2.32
CA HIS A 31 6.31 -15.54 1.71
C HIS A 31 5.28 -14.86 2.61
N LEU A 32 4.19 -14.37 2.01
CA LEU A 32 2.97 -14.09 2.75
C LEU A 32 2.48 -15.37 3.41
N THR A 33 1.99 -15.25 4.64
CA THR A 33 1.41 -16.37 5.40
C THR A 33 -0.09 -16.55 5.14
N ILE A 34 -0.70 -15.60 4.44
CA ILE A 34 -2.12 -15.53 4.12
C ILE A 34 -2.24 -15.25 2.61
N PRO A 35 -3.15 -15.91 1.87
CA PRO A 35 -3.42 -15.58 0.48
C PRO A 35 -3.78 -14.11 0.29
N ILE A 36 -3.33 -13.49 -0.82
CA ILE A 36 -3.62 -12.07 -1.11
C ILE A 36 -5.13 -11.78 -1.08
N GLN A 37 -5.96 -12.69 -1.62
CA GLN A 37 -7.42 -12.55 -1.64
C GLN A 37 -8.03 -12.45 -0.23
N ASP A 38 -7.47 -13.19 0.73
CA ASP A 38 -7.92 -13.17 2.12
C ASP A 38 -7.40 -11.92 2.86
N ILE A 39 -6.25 -11.37 2.43
CA ILE A 39 -5.71 -10.11 2.97
C ILE A 39 -6.56 -8.92 2.53
N ILE A 40 -6.88 -8.84 1.22
CA ILE A 40 -7.64 -7.71 0.65
C ILE A 40 -9.14 -7.84 0.91
N GLY A 41 -9.62 -9.06 1.17
CA GLY A 41 -11.02 -9.35 1.43
C GLY A 41 -11.52 -8.66 2.70
N GLY A 42 -12.42 -7.70 2.54
CA GLY A 42 -13.02 -6.96 3.66
C GLY A 42 -12.15 -5.82 4.20
N VAL A 43 -11.12 -5.39 3.46
CA VAL A 43 -10.42 -4.14 3.75
C VAL A 43 -11.33 -2.96 3.39
N ASP A 44 -11.57 -2.07 4.35
CA ASP A 44 -12.39 -0.88 4.15
C ASP A 44 -11.56 0.32 3.64
N MET A 45 -10.26 0.34 3.95
CA MET A 45 -9.36 1.44 3.62
C MET A 45 -7.89 1.02 3.64
N VAL A 46 -7.07 1.79 2.93
CA VAL A 46 -5.60 1.66 2.95
C VAL A 46 -5.00 2.88 3.63
N LEU A 47 -3.97 2.65 4.44
CA LEU A 47 -3.12 3.70 4.97
C LEU A 47 -1.69 3.44 4.51
N LEU A 48 -1.10 4.41 3.82
CA LEU A 48 0.30 4.39 3.42
C LEU A 48 1.06 5.49 4.13
N THR A 49 2.06 5.08 4.92
CA THR A 49 2.92 6.00 5.64
C THR A 49 3.84 6.78 4.70
N HIS A 50 4.42 6.08 3.71
CA HIS A 50 5.22 6.64 2.63
C HIS A 50 5.42 5.62 1.49
N ASN A 51 5.72 6.07 0.26
CA ASN A 51 5.74 5.23 -0.94
C ASN A 51 7.07 4.49 -1.26
N HIS A 52 7.91 4.18 -0.27
CA HIS A 52 9.07 3.33 -0.52
C HIS A 52 8.67 1.88 -0.85
N ILE A 53 9.54 1.17 -1.58
CA ILE A 53 9.27 -0.17 -2.14
C ILE A 53 8.94 -1.25 -1.10
N ASP A 54 9.33 -1.05 0.16
CA ASP A 54 9.04 -1.94 1.29
C ASP A 54 7.75 -1.56 2.06
N HIS A 55 7.04 -0.53 1.61
CA HIS A 55 5.74 -0.09 2.12
C HIS A 55 4.66 -0.01 1.03
N TYR A 56 5.07 0.21 -0.22
CA TYR A 56 4.20 0.25 -1.40
C TYR A 56 4.97 -0.21 -2.63
N GLU A 57 4.44 -1.19 -3.35
CA GLU A 57 5.13 -1.82 -4.47
C GLU A 57 4.25 -1.95 -5.72
N PRO A 58 4.84 -2.12 -6.93
CA PRO A 58 4.13 -1.98 -8.20
C PRO A 58 2.94 -2.93 -8.42
N SER A 59 2.81 -4.02 -7.67
CA SER A 59 1.68 -4.95 -7.77
C SER A 59 0.45 -4.50 -6.96
N VAL A 60 0.61 -3.64 -5.94
CA VAL A 60 -0.49 -3.14 -5.10
C VAL A 60 -1.67 -2.59 -5.91
N PRO A 61 -1.47 -1.73 -6.94
CA PRO A 61 -2.58 -1.18 -7.73
C PRO A 61 -3.38 -2.25 -8.49
N THR A 62 -2.83 -3.45 -8.68
CA THR A 62 -3.49 -4.55 -9.40
C THR A 62 -4.40 -5.38 -8.50
N HIS A 63 -4.24 -5.27 -7.18
CA HIS A 63 -4.96 -6.08 -6.20
C HIS A 63 -6.10 -5.35 -5.50
N LEU A 64 -6.12 -4.02 -5.53
CA LEU A 64 -7.09 -3.22 -4.77
C LEU A 64 -8.10 -2.50 -5.68
N PRO A 65 -9.36 -2.34 -5.23
CA PRO A 65 -10.33 -1.47 -5.90
C PRO A 65 -9.79 -0.04 -6.03
N LYS A 66 -10.05 0.62 -7.16
CA LYS A 66 -9.49 1.96 -7.43
C LYS A 66 -10.15 3.05 -6.60
N GLU A 67 -11.38 2.80 -6.16
CA GLU A 67 -12.22 3.67 -5.35
C GLU A 67 -12.00 3.50 -3.84
N ILE A 68 -11.16 2.55 -3.40
CA ILE A 68 -10.88 2.33 -1.98
C ILE A 68 -10.34 3.62 -1.35
N PRO A 69 -10.85 4.05 -0.18
CA PRO A 69 -10.24 5.17 0.55
C PRO A 69 -8.76 4.88 0.80
N PHE A 70 -7.90 5.66 0.17
CA PHE A 70 -6.46 5.48 0.23
C PHE A 70 -5.84 6.70 0.91
N TYR A 71 -5.54 6.55 2.19
CA TYR A 71 -4.94 7.59 3.01
C TYR A 71 -3.41 7.61 2.83
N VAL A 72 -2.86 8.80 2.59
CA VAL A 72 -1.43 8.98 2.27
C VAL A 72 -0.86 10.25 2.90
N GLN A 73 0.46 10.35 2.99
CA GLN A 73 1.10 11.66 3.17
C GLN A 73 0.90 12.55 1.92
N PRO A 74 0.79 13.88 2.07
CA PRO A 74 0.48 14.77 0.96
C PRO A 74 1.42 14.67 -0.25
N GLN A 75 2.70 14.40 0.00
CA GLN A 75 3.75 14.33 -1.02
C GLN A 75 3.61 13.10 -1.94
N ASP A 76 2.91 12.05 -1.47
CA ASP A 76 2.76 10.80 -2.22
C ASP A 76 1.44 10.74 -3.00
N ALA A 77 0.53 11.70 -2.77
CA ALA A 77 -0.83 11.64 -3.30
C ALA A 77 -0.88 11.54 -4.83
N ASP A 78 -0.03 12.29 -5.53
CA ASP A 78 -0.01 12.27 -6.99
C ASP A 78 0.56 10.96 -7.54
N ALA A 79 1.53 10.35 -6.86
CA ALA A 79 2.04 9.03 -7.25
C ALA A 79 0.92 7.97 -7.18
N ILE A 80 0.16 7.94 -6.08
CA ILE A 80 -0.93 6.98 -5.90
C ILE A 80 -2.08 7.24 -6.88
N ARG A 81 -2.38 8.50 -7.20
CA ARG A 81 -3.36 8.84 -8.26
C ARG A 81 -2.89 8.39 -9.64
N ASN A 82 -1.60 8.54 -9.95
CA ASN A 82 -1.03 8.10 -11.22
C ASN A 82 -1.09 6.57 -11.40
N ASP A 83 -1.15 5.81 -10.29
CA ASP A 83 -1.40 4.36 -10.29
C ASP A 83 -2.89 4.00 -10.46
N GLY A 84 -3.74 5.00 -10.67
CA GLY A 84 -5.15 4.86 -11.04
C GLY A 84 -6.13 4.83 -9.88
N PHE A 85 -5.68 5.03 -8.64
CA PHE A 85 -6.60 5.20 -7.51
C PHE A 85 -7.34 6.53 -7.62
N THR A 86 -8.65 6.50 -7.41
CA THR A 86 -9.56 7.64 -7.60
C THR A 86 -9.97 8.30 -6.28
N ASN A 87 -9.81 7.60 -5.15
CA ASN A 87 -10.18 8.08 -3.82
C ASN A 87 -8.95 8.23 -2.89
N VAL A 88 -8.01 9.06 -3.31
CA VAL A 88 -6.75 9.33 -2.59
C VAL A 88 -6.93 10.53 -1.64
N ILE A 89 -6.71 10.30 -0.35
CA ILE A 89 -6.98 11.24 0.75
C ILE A 89 -5.66 11.62 1.45
N PRO A 90 -5.06 12.77 1.12
CA PRO A 90 -3.92 13.31 1.86
C PRO A 90 -4.27 13.57 3.32
N ILE A 91 -3.45 13.08 4.25
CA ILE A 91 -3.53 13.44 5.67
C ILE A 91 -2.59 14.62 5.92
N GLU A 92 -3.17 15.80 6.08
CA GLU A 92 -2.43 17.02 6.40
C GLU A 92 -2.00 17.04 7.88
N GLU A 93 -0.85 17.66 8.15
CA GLU A 93 -0.44 17.96 9.52
C GLU A 93 -1.39 19.01 10.10
N ILE A 94 -2.10 18.67 11.18
CA ILE A 94 -2.86 19.66 11.95
C ILE A 94 -1.85 20.42 12.81
N LYS A 95 -1.42 21.59 12.36
CA LYS A 95 -0.66 22.52 13.20
C LYS A 95 -1.58 22.96 14.34
N GLN A 96 -1.26 22.52 15.56
CA GLN A 96 -1.86 23.00 16.80
C GLN A 96 -1.34 24.41 17.12
#